data_AF-A0A2N1IE67-F1
#
_entry.id   AF-A0A2N1IE67-F1
#
_cell.length_a   1.000
_cell.length_b   1.000
_cell.length_c   1.000
_cell.angle_alpha   90.00
_cell.angle_beta   90.00
_cell.angle_gamma   90.00
#
_symmetry.space_group_name_H-M   'P 1'
#
loop_
_entity.id
_entity.type
_entity.pdbx_description
1 polymer ?
#
loop_
_entity_poly.entity_id
_entity_poly.type
_entity_poly.pdbx_seq_one_letter_code
_entity_poly.pdbx_strand_id
1 'polypeptide(L)'
;METHFVFTSSKGLIESAEYLLAHTEDNDALFNSNKYSFILVAAASLESLLNEGIISWAFQLFPKGDHKRHATAFLSMNLGKKLDALGFLLSSGKFITDNESNVYQTLISLIKLRNEVAHSKDFYKEADIEYGEIDEEGGRSFQLPYDISKLMDNHPLSLEQNKCQYIVESLKHLEAVLREEIEHSKTELFKAL
;
A
#
# COMPACT_ATOMS: atom_id res chain seq x y z
N MET A 1 -8.79 37.50 -0.07
CA MET A 1 -8.60 36.11 0.40
C MET A 1 -8.83 35.24 -0.82
N GLU A 2 -7.76 34.76 -1.47
CA GLU A 2 -7.93 33.80 -2.57
C GLU A 2 -8.24 32.44 -1.94
N THR A 3 -9.45 31.94 -2.16
CA THR A 3 -9.83 30.59 -1.75
C THR A 3 -9.35 29.64 -2.83
N HIS A 4 -8.28 28.91 -2.57
CA HIS A 4 -7.80 27.87 -3.49
C HIS A 4 -8.60 26.58 -3.25
N PHE A 5 -9.34 26.15 -4.26
CA PHE A 5 -9.99 24.84 -4.25
C PHE A 5 -9.00 23.79 -4.74
N VAL A 6 -8.67 22.82 -3.90
CA VAL A 6 -7.79 21.70 -4.23
C VAL A 6 -8.66 20.46 -4.44
N PHE A 7 -8.65 19.93 -5.66
CA PHE A 7 -9.33 18.69 -6.03
C PHE A 7 -8.30 17.58 -6.17
N THR A 8 -8.47 16.49 -5.44
CA THR A 8 -7.58 15.33 -5.50
C THR A 8 -8.40 14.05 -5.56
N SER A 9 -7.90 13.06 -6.30
CA SER A 9 -8.55 11.75 -6.43
C SER A 9 -8.27 10.83 -5.25
N SER A 10 -7.32 11.18 -4.37
CA SER A 10 -6.86 10.38 -3.23
C SER A 10 -8.01 9.99 -2.31
N LYS A 11 -8.90 10.94 -1.97
CA LYS A 11 -10.06 10.67 -1.10
C LYS A 11 -10.98 9.57 -1.66
N GLY A 12 -11.39 9.69 -2.93
CA GLY A 12 -12.28 8.70 -3.56
C GLY A 12 -11.62 7.32 -3.71
N LEU A 13 -10.29 7.28 -3.86
CA LEU A 13 -9.53 6.02 -3.89
C LEU A 13 -9.45 5.37 -2.50
N ILE A 14 -9.25 6.16 -1.43
CA ILE A 14 -9.28 5.66 -0.05
C ILE A 14 -10.67 5.11 0.29
N GLU A 15 -11.74 5.86 -0.02
CA GLU A 15 -13.12 5.40 0.20
C GLU A 15 -13.41 4.08 -0.57
N SER A 16 -12.85 3.94 -1.77
CA SER A 16 -12.94 2.70 -2.54
C SER A 16 -12.14 1.56 -1.91
N ALA A 17 -10.96 1.84 -1.35
CA ALA A 17 -10.16 0.84 -0.64
C ALA A 17 -10.87 0.36 0.65
N GLU A 18 -11.52 1.27 1.38
CA GLU A 18 -12.34 0.94 2.55
C GLU A 18 -13.53 0.06 2.18
N TYR A 19 -14.22 0.41 1.09
CA TYR A 19 -15.31 -0.42 0.58
C TYR A 19 -14.82 -1.83 0.27
N LEU A 20 -13.67 -1.96 -0.42
CA LEU A 20 -13.10 -3.26 -0.75
C LEU A 20 -12.64 -4.04 0.50
N LEU A 21 -12.07 -3.37 1.50
CA LEU A 21 -11.68 -4.00 2.78
C LEU A 21 -12.85 -4.72 3.46
N ALA A 22 -14.06 -4.16 3.38
CA ALA A 22 -15.27 -4.80 3.90
C ALA A 22 -15.67 -6.09 3.13
N HIS A 23 -14.99 -6.40 2.02
CA HIS A 23 -15.30 -7.50 1.11
C HIS A 23 -14.05 -8.37 0.80
N THR A 24 -13.00 -8.33 1.63
CA THR A 24 -11.74 -9.08 1.45
C THR A 24 -11.58 -10.29 2.38
N GLU A 25 -12.53 -10.54 3.28
CA GLU A 25 -12.47 -11.66 4.21
C GLU A 25 -12.50 -12.99 3.47
N ASP A 26 -11.64 -13.92 3.88
CA ASP A 26 -11.56 -15.25 3.27
C ASP A 26 -12.77 -16.11 3.66
N ASN A 27 -13.11 -17.07 2.80
CA ASN A 27 -14.04 -18.12 3.15
C ASN A 27 -13.27 -19.32 3.71
N ASP A 28 -13.94 -20.21 4.46
CA ASP A 28 -13.32 -21.36 5.15
C ASP A 28 -12.41 -22.24 4.26
N ALA A 29 -12.65 -22.27 2.94
CA ALA A 29 -11.94 -23.13 2.00
C ALA A 29 -11.05 -22.39 0.99
N LEU A 30 -11.21 -21.08 0.79
CA LEU A 30 -10.59 -20.36 -0.34
C LEU A 30 -10.24 -18.91 0.01
N PHE A 31 -9.10 -18.46 -0.52
CA PHE A 31 -8.74 -17.05 -0.47
C PHE A 31 -9.72 -16.19 -1.28
N ASN A 32 -10.05 -15.01 -0.75
CA ASN A 32 -10.93 -14.08 -1.41
C ASN A 32 -10.21 -13.31 -2.52
N SER A 33 -10.66 -13.50 -3.76
CA SER A 33 -10.06 -12.87 -4.96
C SER A 33 -10.24 -11.34 -4.99
N ASN A 34 -11.18 -10.77 -4.23
CA ASN A 34 -11.33 -9.31 -4.10
C ASN A 34 -10.08 -8.66 -3.50
N LYS A 35 -9.21 -9.41 -2.81
CA LYS A 35 -7.92 -8.92 -2.33
C LYS A 35 -7.04 -8.37 -3.45
N TYR A 36 -7.14 -8.89 -4.69
CA TYR A 36 -6.42 -8.28 -5.82
C TYR A 36 -6.90 -6.86 -6.10
N SER A 37 -8.21 -6.66 -6.20
CA SER A 37 -8.80 -5.34 -6.40
C SER A 37 -8.46 -4.40 -5.25
N PHE A 38 -8.55 -4.89 -4.01
CA PHE A 38 -8.16 -4.15 -2.82
C PHE A 38 -6.70 -3.67 -2.89
N ILE A 39 -5.75 -4.58 -3.16
CA ILE A 39 -4.31 -4.25 -3.24
C ILE A 39 -4.07 -3.17 -4.32
N LEU A 40 -4.69 -3.31 -5.49
CA LEU A 40 -4.50 -2.35 -6.59
C LEU A 40 -5.07 -0.97 -6.26
N VAL A 41 -6.28 -0.91 -5.67
CA VAL A 41 -6.93 0.35 -5.30
C VAL A 41 -6.21 1.02 -4.13
N ALA A 42 -5.79 0.26 -3.12
CA ALA A 42 -4.99 0.76 -2.00
C ALA A 42 -3.65 1.33 -2.50
N ALA A 43 -2.97 0.64 -3.42
CA ALA A 43 -1.72 1.13 -3.99
C ALA A 43 -1.92 2.37 -4.87
N ALA A 44 -3.02 2.45 -5.62
CA ALA A 44 -3.39 3.66 -6.36
C ALA A 44 -3.67 4.84 -5.41
N SER A 45 -4.29 4.57 -4.25
CA SER A 45 -4.50 5.56 -3.18
C SER A 45 -3.16 6.10 -2.67
N LEU A 46 -2.20 5.21 -2.35
CA LEU A 46 -0.86 5.60 -1.94
C LEU A 46 -0.15 6.44 -3.00
N GLU A 47 -0.18 6.02 -4.26
CA GLU A 47 0.42 6.78 -5.36
C GLU A 47 -0.19 8.18 -5.49
N SER A 48 -1.51 8.28 -5.39
CA SER A 48 -2.21 9.57 -5.43
C SER A 48 -1.80 10.49 -4.27
N LEU A 49 -1.75 9.96 -3.04
CA LEU A 49 -1.32 10.71 -1.85
C LEU A 49 0.14 11.20 -1.96
N LEU A 50 1.06 10.33 -2.38
CA LEU A 50 2.47 10.71 -2.55
C LEU A 50 2.62 11.81 -3.61
N ASN A 51 1.90 11.68 -4.73
CA ASN A 51 1.91 12.69 -5.78
C ASN A 51 1.31 14.03 -5.28
N GLU A 52 0.23 13.97 -4.51
CA GLU A 52 -0.41 15.13 -3.89
C GLU A 52 0.57 15.87 -2.96
N GLY A 53 1.26 15.15 -2.07
CA GLY A 53 2.26 15.74 -1.18
C GLY A 53 3.41 16.42 -1.94
N ILE A 54 3.92 15.79 -3.00
CA ILE A 54 4.96 16.37 -3.86
C ILE A 54 4.44 17.64 -4.57
N ILE A 55 3.22 17.59 -5.11
CA ILE A 55 2.62 18.74 -5.81
C ILE A 55 2.38 19.89 -4.85
N SER A 56 1.85 19.61 -3.66
CA SER A 56 1.61 20.59 -2.60
C SER A 56 2.91 21.27 -2.18
N TRP A 57 3.95 20.49 -1.87
CA TRP A 57 5.28 21.00 -1.57
C TRP A 57 5.81 21.95 -2.67
N ALA A 58 5.75 21.50 -3.92
CA ALA A 58 6.26 22.29 -5.03
C ALA A 58 5.46 23.58 -5.24
N PHE A 59 4.14 23.52 -5.07
CA PHE A 59 3.25 24.68 -5.20
C PHE A 59 3.48 25.72 -4.10
N GLN A 60 3.76 25.28 -2.88
CA GLN A 60 4.04 26.17 -1.74
C GLN A 60 5.43 26.82 -1.84
N LEU A 61 6.44 26.10 -2.33
CA LEU A 61 7.83 26.56 -2.30
C LEU A 61 8.25 27.37 -3.53
N PHE A 62 7.71 27.03 -4.71
CA PHE A 62 8.16 27.61 -5.98
C PHE A 62 7.14 28.57 -6.59
N PRO A 63 7.60 29.61 -7.32
CA PRO A 63 6.71 30.49 -8.08
C PRO A 63 5.81 29.74 -9.08
N LYS A 64 4.68 30.35 -9.45
CA LYS A 64 3.67 29.78 -10.37
C LYS A 64 4.23 29.31 -11.73
N GLY A 65 5.41 29.75 -12.16
CA GLY A 65 6.06 29.26 -13.39
C GLY A 65 6.87 27.96 -13.21
N ASP A 66 7.39 27.70 -12.01
CA ASP A 66 8.43 26.68 -11.81
C ASP A 66 7.95 25.47 -11.00
N HIS A 67 6.88 25.59 -10.20
CA HIS A 67 6.36 24.49 -9.38
C HIS A 67 6.11 23.21 -10.17
N LYS A 68 5.52 23.29 -11.38
CA LYS A 68 5.26 22.13 -12.23
C LYS A 68 6.54 21.41 -12.64
N ARG A 69 7.58 22.17 -12.98
CA ARG A 69 8.89 21.64 -13.37
C ARG A 69 9.54 20.91 -12.20
N HIS A 70 9.53 21.51 -11.02
CA HIS A 70 10.09 20.90 -9.80
C HIS A 70 9.30 19.67 -9.35
N ALA A 71 7.96 19.72 -9.35
CA ALA A 71 7.12 18.57 -9.02
C ALA A 71 7.38 17.39 -9.96
N THR A 72 7.48 17.65 -11.27
CA THR A 72 7.62 16.59 -12.29
C THR A 72 8.88 15.74 -12.08
N ALA A 73 9.97 16.33 -11.59
CA ALA A 73 11.19 15.58 -11.26
C ALA A 73 10.91 14.50 -10.20
N PHE A 74 10.22 14.84 -9.12
CA PHE A 74 9.86 13.91 -8.05
C PHE A 74 8.72 12.95 -8.44
N LEU A 75 7.74 13.43 -9.22
CA LEU A 75 6.65 12.59 -9.72
C LEU A 75 7.12 11.45 -10.63
N SER A 76 8.29 11.59 -11.27
CA SER A 76 8.89 10.55 -12.12
C SER A 76 9.58 9.42 -11.34
N MET A 77 9.76 9.58 -10.02
CA MET A 77 10.41 8.57 -9.19
C MET A 77 9.52 7.33 -9.00
N ASN A 78 10.13 6.20 -8.63
CA ASN A 78 9.33 5.06 -8.17
C ASN A 78 8.66 5.37 -6.82
N LEU A 79 7.58 4.65 -6.50
CA LEU A 79 6.76 4.92 -5.30
C LEU A 79 7.57 4.87 -3.99
N GLY A 80 8.49 3.90 -3.85
CA GLY A 80 9.31 3.79 -2.65
C GLY A 80 10.16 5.04 -2.42
N LYS A 81 10.83 5.53 -3.48
CA LYS A 81 11.64 6.74 -3.38
C LYS A 81 10.80 8.02 -3.16
N LYS A 82 9.55 8.06 -3.65
CA LYS A 82 8.62 9.17 -3.33
C LYS A 82 8.30 9.18 -1.83
N LEU A 83 8.03 8.01 -1.26
CA LEU A 83 7.77 7.86 0.18
C LEU A 83 9.00 8.23 1.03
N ASP A 84 10.19 7.79 0.63
CA ASP A 84 11.45 8.13 1.31
C ASP A 84 11.72 9.64 1.33
N ALA A 85 11.41 10.34 0.24
CA ALA A 85 11.63 11.77 0.12
C ALA A 85 10.59 12.61 0.87
N LEU A 86 9.42 12.05 1.19
CA LEU A 86 8.26 12.81 1.61
C LEU A 86 8.50 13.65 2.87
N GLY A 87 9.06 13.05 3.92
CA GLY A 87 9.34 13.75 5.17
C GLY A 87 10.27 14.96 4.98
N PHE A 88 11.28 14.81 4.12
CA PHE A 88 12.21 15.90 3.79
C PHE A 88 11.51 17.03 3.04
N LEU A 89 10.70 16.70 2.03
CA LEU A 89 10.00 17.67 1.20
C LEU A 89 8.99 18.48 2.03
N LEU A 90 8.07 17.80 2.71
CA LEU A 90 6.97 18.45 3.45
C LEU A 90 7.46 19.28 4.63
N SER A 91 8.58 18.89 5.24
CA SER A 91 9.14 19.61 6.39
C SER A 91 10.17 20.68 6.05
N SER A 92 10.47 20.89 4.77
CA SER A 92 11.59 21.73 4.32
C SER A 92 12.93 21.32 4.97
N GLY A 93 13.18 20.02 5.03
CA GLY A 93 14.46 19.44 5.50
C GLY A 93 14.64 19.37 7.02
N LYS A 94 13.56 19.44 7.81
CA LYS A 94 13.63 19.26 9.28
C LYS A 94 13.48 17.81 9.72
N PHE A 95 12.78 17.01 8.93
CA PHE A 95 12.51 15.60 9.19
C PHE A 95 12.86 14.77 7.97
N ILE A 96 13.08 13.48 8.18
CA ILE A 96 13.16 12.43 7.16
C ILE A 96 12.06 11.40 7.42
N THR A 97 11.69 10.65 6.38
CA THR A 97 10.78 9.52 6.54
C THR A 97 11.45 8.43 7.38
N ASP A 98 10.78 7.99 8.45
CA ASP A 98 11.27 6.95 9.33
C ASP A 98 10.99 5.57 8.73
N ASN A 99 12.04 4.97 8.20
CA ASN A 99 11.99 3.65 7.59
C ASN A 99 11.75 2.51 8.59
N GLU A 100 11.80 2.74 9.89
CA GLU A 100 11.50 1.72 10.91
C GLU A 100 10.05 1.78 11.40
N SER A 101 9.31 2.83 11.08
CA SER A 101 7.92 3.01 11.51
C SER A 101 6.97 1.97 10.90
N ASN A 102 5.95 1.58 11.66
CA ASN A 102 4.96 0.59 11.22
C ASN A 102 4.17 1.10 10.01
N VAL A 103 3.80 2.39 10.00
CA VAL A 103 3.16 3.03 8.85
C VAL A 103 4.06 2.92 7.61
N TYR A 104 5.34 3.27 7.69
CA TYR A 104 6.25 3.16 6.55
C TYR A 104 6.37 1.73 6.04
N GLN A 105 6.61 0.76 6.95
CA GLN A 105 6.76 -0.65 6.60
C GLN A 105 5.51 -1.20 5.91
N THR A 106 4.33 -0.79 6.39
CA THR A 106 3.04 -1.17 5.78
C THR A 106 2.92 -0.61 4.37
N LEU A 107 3.21 0.68 4.16
CA LEU A 107 3.12 1.32 2.85
C LEU A 107 4.15 0.76 1.85
N ILE A 108 5.37 0.45 2.29
CA ILE A 108 6.37 -0.22 1.46
C ILE A 108 5.94 -1.65 1.10
N SER A 109 5.35 -2.39 2.06
CA SER A 109 4.80 -3.71 1.79
C SER A 109 3.69 -3.65 0.73
N LEU A 110 2.81 -2.65 0.80
CA LEU A 110 1.78 -2.41 -0.21
C LEU A 110 2.37 -2.16 -1.61
N ILE A 111 3.45 -1.38 -1.71
CA ILE A 111 4.14 -1.14 -2.99
C ILE A 111 4.68 -2.46 -3.58
N LYS A 112 5.22 -3.35 -2.73
CA LYS A 112 5.71 -4.67 -3.16
C LYS A 112 4.55 -5.56 -3.64
N LEU A 113 3.49 -5.67 -2.85
CA LEU A 113 2.27 -6.43 -3.19
C LEU A 113 1.68 -5.96 -4.53
N ARG A 114 1.60 -4.64 -4.76
CA ARG A 114 1.12 -4.09 -6.03
C ARG A 114 1.97 -4.55 -7.21
N ASN A 115 3.29 -4.63 -7.07
CA ASN A 115 4.15 -5.10 -8.15
C ASN A 115 3.96 -6.61 -8.41
N GLU A 116 3.76 -7.41 -7.37
CA GLU A 116 3.47 -8.84 -7.50
C GLU A 116 2.12 -9.08 -8.19
N VAL A 117 1.08 -8.33 -7.80
CA VAL A 117 -0.26 -8.43 -8.40
C VAL A 117 -0.29 -7.92 -9.84
N ALA A 118 0.31 -6.75 -10.12
CA ALA A 118 0.26 -6.13 -11.44
C ALA A 118 1.19 -6.80 -12.46
N HIS A 119 2.20 -7.54 -11.99
CA HIS A 119 3.21 -8.18 -12.84
C HIS A 119 3.43 -9.63 -12.40
N SER A 120 2.34 -10.38 -12.19
CA SER A 120 2.44 -11.79 -11.84
C SER A 120 3.26 -12.54 -12.90
N LYS A 121 4.24 -13.30 -12.44
CA LYS A 121 5.15 -14.10 -13.28
C LYS A 121 5.12 -15.54 -12.80
N ASP A 122 3.91 -16.06 -12.67
CA ASP A 122 3.69 -17.38 -12.12
C ASP A 122 4.06 -18.42 -13.18
N PHE A 123 5.01 -19.27 -12.84
CA PHE A 123 5.33 -20.46 -13.61
C PHE A 123 4.52 -21.63 -13.06
N TYR A 124 4.04 -22.51 -13.95
CA TYR A 124 3.39 -23.75 -13.53
C TYR A 124 4.35 -24.58 -12.66
N LYS A 125 3.86 -25.06 -11.53
CA LYS A 125 4.55 -26.07 -10.72
C LYS A 125 3.70 -27.31 -10.64
N GLU A 126 4.31 -28.44 -10.98
CA GLU A 126 3.75 -29.76 -10.76
C GLU A 126 4.25 -30.29 -9.42
N ALA A 127 3.37 -30.95 -8.68
CA ALA A 127 3.69 -31.56 -7.41
C ALA A 127 2.89 -32.85 -7.26
N ASP A 128 3.59 -33.92 -6.89
CA ASP A 128 2.96 -35.17 -6.53
C ASP A 128 2.30 -35.02 -5.15
N ILE A 129 1.01 -35.36 -5.07
CA ILE A 129 0.25 -35.33 -3.82
C ILE A 129 0.02 -36.77 -3.39
N GLU A 130 0.55 -37.13 -2.21
CA GLU A 130 0.23 -38.38 -1.56
C GLU A 130 -1.07 -38.22 -0.75
N TYR A 131 -2.07 -39.03 -1.10
CA TYR A 131 -3.33 -39.09 -0.37
C TYR A 131 -3.22 -40.11 0.77
N GLY A 132 -3.72 -39.72 1.94
CA GLY A 132 -3.90 -40.62 3.07
C GLY A 132 -5.06 -41.60 2.85
N GLU A 133 -5.26 -42.48 3.84
CA GLU A 133 -6.37 -43.43 3.84
C GLU A 133 -7.73 -42.71 3.84
N ILE A 134 -8.77 -43.40 3.36
CA ILE A 134 -10.14 -42.90 3.38
C ILE A 134 -10.67 -43.03 4.82
N ASP A 135 -11.15 -41.94 5.39
CA ASP A 135 -11.78 -41.96 6.71
C ASP A 135 -13.20 -42.57 6.67
N GLU A 136 -13.79 -42.78 7.85
CA GLU A 136 -15.12 -43.39 7.99
C GLU A 136 -16.26 -42.58 7.35
N GLU A 137 -16.03 -41.29 7.07
CA GLU A 137 -16.98 -40.37 6.42
C GLU A 137 -16.75 -40.27 4.89
N GLY A 138 -15.73 -40.97 4.36
CA GLY A 138 -15.38 -40.95 2.95
C GLY A 138 -14.43 -39.82 2.54
N GLY A 139 -13.91 -39.04 3.51
CA GLY A 139 -12.88 -38.03 3.31
C GLY A 139 -11.49 -38.61 3.10
N ARG A 140 -10.59 -37.84 2.48
CA ARG A 140 -9.17 -38.16 2.35
C ARG A 140 -8.33 -36.96 2.73
N SER A 141 -7.41 -37.16 3.66
CA SER A 141 -6.37 -36.18 3.96
C SER A 141 -5.29 -36.20 2.87
N PHE A 142 -4.66 -35.06 2.62
CA PHE A 142 -3.42 -34.97 1.85
C PHE A 142 -2.50 -33.94 2.48
N GLN A 143 -1.20 -34.01 2.20
CA GLN A 143 -0.25 -32.98 2.57
C GLN A 143 0.36 -32.38 1.31
N LEU A 144 0.42 -31.05 1.27
CA LEU A 144 1.13 -30.34 0.21
C LEU A 144 2.64 -30.44 0.46
N PRO A 145 3.45 -30.69 -0.58
CA PRO A 145 4.90 -30.55 -0.47
C PRO A 145 5.28 -29.15 0.01
N TYR A 146 6.36 -29.06 0.79
CA TYR A 146 6.81 -27.81 1.42
C TYR A 146 6.93 -26.64 0.42
N ASP A 147 7.47 -26.91 -0.77
CA ASP A 147 7.65 -25.88 -1.80
C ASP A 147 6.33 -25.32 -2.37
N ILE A 148 5.25 -26.10 -2.34
CA ILE A 148 3.92 -25.68 -2.77
C ILE A 148 3.22 -24.93 -1.64
N SER A 149 3.28 -25.43 -0.40
CA SER A 149 2.77 -24.72 0.78
C SER A 149 3.38 -23.32 0.86
N LYS A 150 4.71 -23.24 0.76
CA LYS A 150 5.43 -21.96 0.80
C LYS A 150 5.00 -21.01 -0.32
N LEU A 151 4.66 -21.50 -1.50
CA LEU A 151 4.13 -20.63 -2.56
C LEU A 151 2.75 -20.08 -2.24
N MET A 152 1.86 -20.93 -1.70
CA MET A 152 0.53 -20.50 -1.28
C MET A 152 0.63 -19.46 -0.16
N ASP A 153 1.52 -19.67 0.81
CA ASP A 153 1.73 -18.76 1.94
C ASP A 153 2.29 -17.40 1.50
N ASN A 154 3.09 -17.36 0.43
CA ASN A 154 3.66 -16.12 -0.12
C ASN A 154 2.79 -15.50 -1.23
N HIS A 155 1.65 -16.09 -1.56
CA HIS A 155 0.79 -15.60 -2.62
C HIS A 155 0.11 -14.28 -2.19
N PRO A 156 -0.09 -13.27 -3.07
CA PRO A 156 -0.72 -12.01 -2.66
C PRO A 156 -2.11 -12.15 -2.02
N LEU A 157 -2.84 -13.23 -2.33
CA LEU A 157 -4.14 -13.54 -1.71
C LEU A 157 -4.04 -14.10 -0.27
N SER A 158 -2.85 -14.54 0.18
CA SER A 158 -2.61 -14.94 1.57
C SER A 158 -2.54 -13.75 2.54
N LEU A 159 -2.66 -12.51 2.02
CA LEU A 159 -2.72 -11.30 2.82
C LEU A 159 -3.84 -11.39 3.87
N GLU A 160 -3.45 -11.47 5.13
CA GLU A 160 -4.36 -11.57 6.27
C GLU A 160 -5.23 -10.30 6.42
N GLN A 161 -6.45 -10.47 6.95
CA GLN A 161 -7.43 -9.38 7.07
C GLN A 161 -6.96 -8.23 7.99
N ASN A 162 -6.22 -8.54 9.07
CA ASN A 162 -5.56 -7.54 9.92
C ASN A 162 -4.59 -6.66 9.12
N LYS A 163 -3.81 -7.24 8.19
CA LYS A 163 -2.88 -6.49 7.34
C LYS A 163 -3.63 -5.63 6.33
N CYS A 164 -4.74 -6.12 5.77
CA CYS A 164 -5.63 -5.31 4.94
C CYS A 164 -6.13 -4.08 5.73
N GLN A 165 -6.53 -4.26 6.99
CA GLN A 165 -6.94 -3.16 7.85
C GLN A 165 -5.80 -2.16 8.11
N TYR A 166 -4.62 -2.65 8.49
CA TYR A 166 -3.44 -1.79 8.71
C TYR A 166 -3.05 -0.98 7.46
N ILE A 167 -3.23 -1.54 6.27
CA ILE A 167 -3.00 -0.83 5.00
C ILE A 167 -3.91 0.40 4.90
N VAL A 168 -5.22 0.23 5.14
CA VAL A 168 -6.18 1.34 5.08
C VAL A 168 -5.89 2.38 6.15
N GLU A 169 -5.60 1.95 7.38
CA GLU A 169 -5.23 2.84 8.48
C GLU A 169 -3.97 3.65 8.15
N SER A 170 -2.95 3.01 7.56
CA SER A 170 -1.71 3.67 7.15
C SER A 170 -1.94 4.70 6.02
N LEU A 171 -2.83 4.40 5.08
CA LEU A 171 -3.23 5.35 4.02
C LEU A 171 -3.92 6.59 4.60
N LYS A 172 -4.86 6.39 5.52
CA LYS A 172 -5.55 7.48 6.22
C LYS A 172 -4.60 8.29 7.09
N HIS A 173 -3.66 7.64 7.77
CA HIS A 173 -2.63 8.33 8.54
C HIS A 173 -1.80 9.24 7.65
N LEU A 174 -1.37 8.75 6.48
CA LEU A 174 -0.66 9.55 5.49
C LEU A 174 -1.52 10.72 4.97
N GLU A 175 -2.80 10.50 4.67
CA GLU A 175 -3.74 11.56 4.29
C GLU A 175 -3.84 12.64 5.36
N ALA A 176 -3.97 12.26 6.63
CA ALA A 176 -4.06 13.20 7.76
C ALA A 176 -2.76 14.01 7.94
N VAL A 177 -1.59 13.40 7.73
CA VAL A 177 -0.31 14.12 7.70
C VAL A 177 -0.28 15.14 6.57
N LEU A 178 -0.72 14.78 5.36
CA LEU A 178 -0.72 15.66 4.19
C LEU A 178 -1.69 16.83 4.31
N ARG A 179 -2.79 16.63 5.05
CA ARG A 179 -3.79 17.68 5.33
C ARG A 179 -3.45 18.56 6.53
N GLU A 180 -2.26 18.39 7.11
CA GLU A 180 -1.83 19.08 8.32
C GLU A 180 -2.74 18.83 9.54
N GLU A 181 -3.53 17.74 9.51
CA GLU A 181 -4.34 17.27 10.64
C GLU A 181 -3.45 16.61 11.71
N ILE A 182 -2.32 16.03 11.28
CA ILE A 182 -1.25 15.52 12.15
C ILE A 182 0.02 16.33 11.88
N GLU A 183 0.55 16.97 12.93
CA GLU A 183 1.83 17.69 12.85
C GLU A 183 2.98 16.73 12.50
N HIS A 184 3.92 17.19 11.66
CA HIS A 184 5.10 16.41 11.26
C HIS A 184 5.96 15.91 12.44
N SER A 185 5.94 16.61 13.58
CA SER A 185 6.66 16.23 14.80
C SER A 185 5.93 15.19 15.65
N LYS A 186 4.64 14.95 15.40
CA LYS A 186 3.76 14.06 16.19
C LYS A 186 3.45 12.74 15.48
N THR A 187 3.82 12.62 14.20
CA THR A 187 3.66 11.39 13.43
C THR A 187 4.85 10.47 13.63
N GLU A 188 4.61 9.16 13.76
CA GLU A 188 5.68 8.15 13.74
C GLU A 188 6.29 7.96 12.33
N LEU A 189 5.62 8.44 11.28
CA LEU A 189 6.11 8.30 9.91
C LEU A 189 7.39 9.13 9.66
N PHE A 190 7.63 10.17 10.44
CA PHE A 190 8.77 11.07 10.27
C PHE A 190 9.63 11.11 11.53
N LYS A 191 10.95 11.17 11.34
CA LYS A 191 11.93 11.38 12.42
C LYS A 191 12.79 12.60 12.14
N ALA A 192 13.24 13.26 13.21
CA ALA A 192 14.09 14.43 13.09
C ALA A 192 15.41 14.08 12.39
N LEU A 193 15.93 15.03 11.61
CA LEU A 193 17.27 15.00 11.03
C LEU A 193 18.35 15.30 12.08
#